data_AF-A0A1Q5MC08-F1
#
_entry.id   AF-A0A1Q5MC08-F1
#
_cell.length_a   1.000
_cell.length_b   1.000
_cell.length_c   1.000
_cell.angle_alpha   90.00
_cell.angle_beta   90.00
_cell.angle_gamma   90.00
#
_symmetry.space_group_name_H-M   'P 1'
#
loop_
_entity.id
_entity.type
_entity.pdbx_description
1 polymer ?
#
loop_
_entity_poly.entity_id
_entity_poly.type
_entity_poly.pdbx_seq_one_letter_code
_entity_poly.pdbx_strand_id
1 'polypeptide(L)'
;MTHSPETPEVPIRPYAVTAAEVVPGDLFALSREDAVRHRWHVVTHTLPEGPEVIRVTLRPPLGGADHEEALRRDQRVTVAGRRLDVAAVPRVSSPVLDDVEFRDGDRVRTLRAVDPEAEEVTYVRRWGAWHADGEGAAGPVSDAEVRRWAAGADREGDVVRHEPRPVRAAEAAGARRVVVTGLGAVTPLGVGAGELWQGLLEGRHGIRELAGEEFDGLPVRIAGTVPVDPAGLLPRQAARRMNRAAQFAVLAAREAWADAGYADGGTRESGLDPERVGVSLGAILGDASVLVGGDRRLREKGPRGVSPLTTPMTVPSQAASQVSLDLHITGEARTVTSACASGTEAIGQAVDRIRYGRVDVALAGGAEAVVTPAIMASFAAMRALAEGDPAGGSPSHPFAKDRDGFVNGEGAGVLVLESEEHARARGARVYCEAAGWGLSADAHHVAAPDPSGDGIALALRRAVRDAGGQVADVVHVNAHATATVDGDLAEARALRGVLGRQNVPVTALKGHLGHLQGAAGGVEAVAAVLTLHHRVVPATVGCGEVDDAIDLDVVRGEPRALSDGGDLVLSNSFGFGGHNAVLALRRVA
;
A
#
# COMPACT_ATOMS: atom_id res chain seq x y z
N MET A 1 -33.42 -11.41 8.60
CA MET A 1 -33.47 -11.18 10.05
C MET A 1 -32.16 -10.51 10.43
N THR A 2 -32.22 -9.19 10.59
CA THR A 2 -31.09 -8.32 10.91
C THR A 2 -30.71 -8.50 12.37
N HIS A 3 -29.50 -8.98 12.63
CA HIS A 3 -28.89 -8.91 13.95
C HIS A 3 -28.29 -7.52 14.14
N SER A 4 -29.01 -6.64 14.85
CA SER A 4 -28.37 -5.50 15.52
C SER A 4 -27.51 -6.03 16.67
N PRO A 5 -26.30 -5.50 16.88
CA PRO A 5 -25.56 -5.73 18.10
C PRO A 5 -26.24 -4.91 19.20
N GLU A 6 -26.97 -5.58 20.09
CA GLU A 6 -27.42 -4.96 21.34
C GLU A 6 -26.18 -4.60 22.16
N THR A 7 -25.77 -3.34 22.03
CA THR A 7 -24.99 -2.66 23.07
C THR A 7 -25.97 -2.49 24.23
N PRO A 8 -25.64 -2.87 25.47
CA PRO A 8 -26.59 -2.77 26.57
C PRO A 8 -26.91 -1.29 26.81
N GLU A 9 -28.04 -0.82 26.25
CA GLU A 9 -28.61 0.47 26.62
C GLU A 9 -28.94 0.41 28.10
N VAL A 10 -28.14 1.11 28.91
CA VAL A 10 -28.56 1.48 30.25
C VAL A 10 -29.49 2.69 30.06
N PRO A 11 -30.82 2.57 30.21
CA PRO A 11 -31.70 3.69 29.98
C PRO A 11 -31.46 4.76 31.07
N ILE A 12 -30.80 5.85 30.68
CA ILE A 12 -30.75 7.10 31.42
C ILE A 12 -32.21 7.58 31.53
N ARG A 13 -32.81 7.54 32.74
CA ARG A 13 -34.19 8.02 32.98
C ARG A 13 -34.15 9.42 33.58
N PRO A 14 -34.40 10.49 32.80
CA PRO A 14 -34.38 11.86 33.30
C PRO A 14 -35.58 12.15 34.20
N TYR A 15 -35.34 12.87 35.29
CA TYR A 15 -36.38 13.42 36.15
C TYR A 15 -35.98 14.82 36.63
N ALA A 16 -36.97 15.64 36.92
CA ALA A 16 -36.74 17.03 37.30
C ALA A 16 -36.65 17.18 38.82
N VAL A 17 -35.62 17.85 39.30
CA VAL A 17 -35.37 18.20 40.71
C VAL A 17 -35.15 19.70 40.85
N THR A 18 -35.12 20.21 42.08
CA THR A 18 -34.63 21.56 42.35
C THR A 18 -33.11 21.59 42.38
N ALA A 19 -32.48 22.73 42.05
CA ALA A 19 -31.03 22.87 42.09
C ALA A 19 -30.45 22.59 43.49
N ALA A 20 -31.24 22.80 44.55
CA ALA A 20 -30.87 22.46 45.92
C ALA A 20 -30.77 20.95 46.21
N GLU A 21 -31.40 20.10 45.39
CA GLU A 21 -31.40 18.64 45.53
C GLU A 21 -30.26 17.96 44.75
N VAL A 22 -29.56 18.72 43.90
CA VAL A 22 -28.44 18.24 43.09
C VAL A 22 -27.24 17.94 44.00
N VAL A 23 -26.61 16.78 43.81
CA VAL A 23 -25.44 16.37 44.58
C VAL A 23 -24.29 15.91 43.69
N PRO A 24 -23.04 15.91 44.19
CA PRO A 24 -21.91 15.32 43.47
C PRO A 24 -22.17 13.88 43.01
N GLY A 25 -21.85 13.60 41.75
CA GLY A 25 -22.08 12.34 41.06
C GLY A 25 -23.38 12.30 40.25
N ASP A 26 -24.27 13.29 40.36
CA ASP A 26 -25.46 13.36 39.53
C ASP A 26 -25.10 13.67 38.07
N LEU A 27 -25.73 12.96 37.14
CA LEU A 27 -25.75 13.35 35.74
C LEU A 27 -26.83 14.43 35.58
N PHE A 28 -26.41 15.63 35.19
CA PHE A 28 -27.13 16.88 35.33
C PHE A 28 -27.26 17.58 33.96
N ALA A 29 -28.44 18.14 33.71
CA ALA A 29 -28.73 19.05 32.61
C ALA A 29 -29.48 20.28 33.15
N LEU A 30 -29.13 21.47 32.64
CA LEU A 30 -29.67 22.75 33.11
C LEU A 30 -31.19 22.87 32.92
N SER A 31 -31.75 22.17 31.93
CA SER A 31 -33.17 22.16 31.63
C SER A 31 -33.61 20.83 31.02
N ARG A 32 -34.92 20.65 30.85
CA ARG A 32 -35.47 19.51 30.10
C ARG A 32 -35.08 19.55 28.63
N GLU A 33 -34.94 20.74 28.06
CA GLU A 33 -34.48 20.92 26.69
C GLU A 33 -33.01 20.47 26.53
N ASP A 34 -32.17 20.77 27.52
CA ASP A 34 -30.77 20.30 27.55
C ASP A 34 -30.68 18.79 27.65
N ALA A 35 -31.54 18.18 28.48
CA ALA A 35 -31.63 16.73 28.57
C ALA A 35 -32.07 16.09 27.24
N VAL A 36 -33.00 16.72 26.50
CA VAL A 36 -33.43 16.26 25.16
C VAL A 36 -32.32 16.46 24.11
N ARG A 37 -31.49 17.50 24.26
CA ARG A 37 -30.32 17.77 23.40
C ARG A 37 -29.06 17.01 23.85
N HIS A 38 -29.19 16.05 24.77
CA HIS A 38 -28.09 15.26 25.33
C HIS A 38 -26.94 16.08 25.95
N ARG A 39 -27.22 17.29 26.44
CA ARG A 39 -26.26 18.16 27.14
C ARG A 39 -26.17 17.80 28.62
N TRP A 40 -25.40 16.76 28.91
CA TRP A 40 -25.24 16.20 30.25
C TRP A 40 -23.87 16.49 30.85
N HIS A 41 -23.86 16.76 32.15
CA HIS A 41 -22.64 16.97 32.95
C HIS A 41 -22.69 16.12 34.20
N VAL A 42 -21.53 15.76 34.73
CA VAL A 42 -21.40 15.20 36.07
C VAL A 42 -21.19 16.34 37.04
N VAL A 43 -22.04 16.42 38.06
CA VAL A 43 -21.84 17.36 39.16
C VAL A 43 -20.65 16.88 39.96
N THR A 44 -19.59 17.67 40.04
CA THR A 44 -18.39 17.30 40.79
C THR A 44 -18.41 17.90 42.20
N HIS A 45 -18.94 19.11 42.33
CA HIS A 45 -19.09 19.83 43.60
C HIS A 45 -20.36 20.67 43.61
N THR A 46 -20.89 20.91 44.81
CA THR A 46 -22.00 21.82 45.05
C THR A 46 -21.67 22.68 46.26
N LEU A 47 -21.68 24.01 46.12
CA LEU A 47 -21.29 24.97 47.14
C LEU A 47 -22.44 25.99 47.38
N PRO A 48 -22.95 26.14 48.61
CA PRO A 48 -23.91 27.20 48.92
C PRO A 48 -23.20 28.57 48.90
N GLU A 49 -23.64 29.50 48.05
CA GLU A 49 -23.14 30.88 48.05
C GLU A 49 -23.94 31.80 48.98
N GLY A 50 -25.18 31.43 49.27
CA GLY A 50 -26.08 32.19 50.12
C GLY A 50 -27.39 31.44 50.39
N PRO A 51 -28.37 32.10 51.04
CA PRO A 51 -29.66 31.49 51.34
C PRO A 51 -30.43 31.08 50.07
N GLU A 52 -30.27 31.81 48.96
CA GLU A 52 -31.08 31.64 47.74
C GLU A 52 -30.32 31.02 46.55
N VAL A 53 -29.00 30.92 46.62
CA VAL A 53 -28.14 30.53 45.48
C VAL A 53 -27.21 29.37 45.84
N ILE A 54 -27.13 28.40 44.93
CA ILE A 54 -26.19 27.28 44.98
C ILE A 54 -25.31 27.31 43.73
N ARG A 55 -24.00 27.20 43.93
CA ARG A 55 -23.03 27.01 42.86
C ARG A 55 -22.81 25.54 42.62
N VAL A 56 -22.95 25.09 41.39
CA VAL A 56 -22.66 23.71 40.98
C VAL A 56 -21.44 23.71 40.07
N THR A 57 -20.47 22.85 40.38
CA THR A 57 -19.30 22.61 39.52
C THR A 57 -19.61 21.41 38.64
N LEU A 58 -19.58 21.61 37.33
CA LEU A 58 -20.01 20.66 36.32
C LEU A 58 -18.81 20.20 35.50
N ARG A 59 -18.68 18.89 35.29
CA ARG A 59 -17.65 18.29 34.43
C ARG A 59 -18.29 17.44 33.33
N PRO A 60 -17.82 17.47 32.08
CA PRO A 60 -18.26 16.53 31.06
C PRO A 60 -18.04 15.06 31.49
N PRO A 61 -18.94 14.11 31.17
CA PRO A 61 -18.87 12.72 31.65
C PRO A 61 -17.63 11.91 31.22
N LEU A 62 -16.91 12.33 30.18
CA LEU A 62 -15.62 11.74 29.78
C LEU A 62 -14.39 12.48 30.30
N GLY A 63 -14.60 13.56 31.05
CA GLY A 63 -13.55 14.49 31.41
C GLY A 63 -13.55 15.75 30.57
N GLY A 64 -13.00 16.81 31.15
CA GLY A 64 -13.01 18.16 30.60
C GLY A 64 -12.65 19.19 31.66
N ALA A 65 -12.69 20.47 31.29
CA ALA A 65 -12.62 21.55 32.26
C ALA A 65 -13.89 21.58 33.12
N ASP A 66 -13.70 21.81 34.42
CA ASP A 66 -14.79 22.11 35.32
C ASP A 66 -15.31 23.51 34.98
N HIS A 67 -16.62 23.68 34.83
CA HIS A 67 -17.24 25.01 34.79
C HIS A 67 -18.24 25.16 35.93
N GLU A 68 -18.42 26.38 36.39
CA GLU A 68 -19.30 26.70 37.51
C GLU A 68 -20.59 27.34 37.01
N GLU A 69 -21.72 26.87 37.53
CA GLU A 69 -23.04 27.44 37.27
C GLU A 69 -23.65 27.91 38.59
N ALA A 70 -24.13 29.15 38.63
CA ALA A 70 -24.82 29.73 39.77
C ALA A 70 -26.33 29.63 39.56
N LEU A 71 -27.00 28.80 40.37
CA LEU A 71 -28.41 28.47 40.21
C LEU A 71 -29.19 28.93 41.43
N ARG A 72 -30.43 29.40 41.22
CA ARG A 72 -31.33 29.62 42.36
C ARG A 72 -31.71 28.27 42.95
N ARG A 73 -31.78 28.17 44.28
CA ARG A 73 -32.09 26.90 44.97
C ARG A 73 -33.44 26.31 44.57
N ASP A 74 -34.41 27.15 44.20
CA ASP A 74 -35.74 26.78 43.72
C ASP A 74 -35.82 26.49 42.20
N GLN A 75 -34.74 26.70 41.45
CA GLN A 75 -34.70 26.47 40.01
C GLN A 75 -34.84 24.98 39.69
N ARG A 76 -35.73 24.66 38.75
CA ARG A 76 -35.89 23.28 38.26
C ARG A 76 -34.79 22.93 37.26
N VAL A 77 -34.14 21.80 37.50
CA VAL A 77 -33.08 21.21 36.67
C VAL A 77 -33.41 19.75 36.39
N THR A 78 -32.72 19.13 35.44
CA THR A 78 -32.96 17.72 35.08
C THR A 78 -31.77 16.87 35.50
N VAL A 79 -32.02 15.73 36.14
CA VAL A 79 -31.00 14.76 36.52
C VAL A 79 -31.37 13.36 36.02
N ALA A 80 -30.40 12.47 35.83
CA ALA A 80 -30.67 11.11 35.36
C ALA A 80 -29.64 10.05 35.79
N GLY A 81 -30.09 8.88 36.26
CA GLY A 81 -29.21 7.72 36.50
C GLY A 81 -28.28 7.83 37.73
N ARG A 82 -27.72 6.69 38.16
CA ARG A 82 -27.03 6.53 39.47
C ARG A 82 -25.67 7.23 39.52
N ARG A 83 -25.41 7.88 40.67
CA ARG A 83 -24.16 8.49 41.13
C ARG A 83 -22.93 7.92 40.42
N LEU A 84 -22.41 8.70 39.47
CA LEU A 84 -21.13 8.45 38.85
C LEU A 84 -20.03 8.64 39.91
N ASP A 85 -19.01 7.79 39.88
CA ASP A 85 -17.83 8.01 40.70
C ASP A 85 -17.08 9.24 40.14
N VAL A 86 -17.19 10.35 40.85
CA VAL A 86 -16.57 11.63 40.49
C VAL A 86 -15.05 11.49 40.32
N ALA A 87 -14.41 10.58 41.07
CA ALA A 87 -12.98 10.32 40.97
C ALA A 87 -12.60 9.50 39.72
N ALA A 88 -13.54 8.73 39.17
CA ALA A 88 -13.35 7.96 37.95
C ALA A 88 -13.58 8.78 36.67
N VAL A 89 -14.15 9.98 36.76
CA VAL A 89 -14.29 10.90 35.62
C VAL A 89 -12.93 11.54 35.33
N PRO A 90 -12.25 11.20 34.22
CA PRO A 90 -10.91 11.69 33.92
C PRO A 90 -10.84 13.22 33.93
N ARG A 91 -9.70 13.80 34.29
CA ARG A 91 -9.38 15.19 33.94
C ARG A 91 -8.59 15.18 32.64
N VAL A 92 -9.29 15.06 31.52
CA VAL A 92 -8.69 15.28 30.20
C VAL A 92 -9.19 16.63 29.72
N SER A 93 -8.30 17.62 29.60
CA SER A 93 -8.63 18.88 28.94
C SER A 93 -8.70 18.64 27.44
N SER A 94 -9.70 19.23 26.78
CA SER A 94 -9.58 19.58 25.36
C SER A 94 -8.28 20.38 25.21
N PRO A 95 -7.39 20.05 24.25
CA PRO A 95 -6.18 20.82 24.09
C PRO A 95 -6.57 22.25 23.76
N VAL A 96 -6.00 23.22 24.48
CA VAL A 96 -5.99 24.61 24.03
C VAL A 96 -5.18 24.60 22.74
N LEU A 97 -5.88 24.58 21.60
CA LEU A 97 -5.22 24.51 20.30
C LEU A 97 -4.43 25.79 20.01
N ASP A 98 -4.71 26.89 20.72
CA ASP A 98 -4.08 28.21 20.54
C ASP A 98 -2.55 28.15 20.51
N ASP A 99 -1.93 27.32 21.35
CA ASP A 99 -0.47 27.16 21.43
C ASP A 99 0.10 26.00 20.60
N VAL A 100 -0.75 25.26 19.89
CA VAL A 100 -0.34 24.14 19.04
C VAL A 100 0.17 24.67 17.70
N GLU A 101 1.43 24.42 17.36
CA GLU A 101 1.92 24.59 15.99
C GLU A 101 1.41 23.44 15.13
N PHE A 102 0.48 23.73 14.21
CA PHE A 102 -0.08 22.70 13.35
C PHE A 102 0.85 22.31 12.22
N ARG A 103 0.93 21.01 11.95
CA ARG A 103 1.74 20.42 10.88
C ARG A 103 0.88 19.59 9.94
N ASP A 104 1.28 19.50 8.67
CA ASP A 104 0.62 18.60 7.74
C ASP A 104 0.72 17.15 8.22
N GLY A 105 -0.43 16.49 8.31
CA GLY A 105 -0.64 15.17 8.91
C GLY A 105 -1.20 15.19 10.34
N ASP A 106 -1.31 16.35 10.97
CA ASP A 106 -2.03 16.48 12.24
C ASP A 106 -3.52 16.17 12.03
N ARG A 107 -4.14 15.58 13.06
CA ARG A 107 -5.58 15.38 13.12
C ARG A 107 -6.18 16.12 14.31
N VAL A 108 -7.36 16.68 14.12
CA VAL A 108 -8.17 17.23 15.20
C VAL A 108 -9.54 16.61 15.08
N ARG A 109 -9.98 15.88 16.11
CA ARG A 109 -11.27 15.18 16.10
C ARG A 109 -12.11 15.47 17.33
N THR A 110 -13.43 15.35 17.20
CA THR A 110 -14.35 15.36 18.34
C THR A 110 -14.64 13.94 18.83
N LEU A 111 -14.79 13.78 20.14
CA LEU A 111 -15.23 12.54 20.77
C LEU A 111 -16.42 12.86 21.67
N ARG A 112 -17.53 12.14 21.44
CA ARG A 112 -18.75 12.22 22.23
C ARG A 112 -19.03 10.85 22.85
N ALA A 113 -19.29 10.78 24.16
CA ALA A 113 -19.49 9.50 24.84
C ALA A 113 -20.92 9.09 25.11
N VAL A 114 -21.82 10.06 25.25
CA VAL A 114 -23.14 9.80 25.85
C VAL A 114 -24.24 9.72 24.80
N ASP A 115 -23.84 9.76 23.53
CA ASP A 115 -24.71 9.69 22.38
C ASP A 115 -24.10 8.72 21.35
N PRO A 116 -24.60 7.47 21.26
CA PRO A 116 -24.12 6.50 20.28
C PRO A 116 -24.46 6.89 18.83
N GLU A 117 -25.29 7.92 18.61
CA GLU A 117 -25.65 8.45 17.29
C GLU A 117 -24.83 9.70 16.91
N ALA A 118 -23.90 10.16 17.77
CA ALA A 118 -23.11 11.35 17.49
C ALA A 118 -22.04 11.11 16.42
N GLU A 119 -22.07 11.93 15.37
CA GLU A 119 -21.12 11.85 14.27
C GLU A 119 -19.72 12.36 14.72
N GLU A 120 -18.70 11.50 14.61
CA GLU A 120 -17.29 11.88 14.83
C GLU A 120 -16.84 12.79 13.69
N VAL A 121 -16.56 14.06 14.00
CA VAL A 121 -16.00 14.99 13.02
C VAL A 121 -14.50 15.02 13.19
N THR A 122 -13.79 14.53 12.18
CA THR A 122 -12.31 14.53 12.13
C THR A 122 -11.83 15.48 11.06
N TYR A 123 -10.97 16.44 11.43
CA TYR A 123 -10.20 17.24 10.50
C TYR A 123 -8.78 16.69 10.38
N VAL A 124 -8.26 16.61 9.16
CA VAL A 124 -6.87 16.25 8.88
C VAL A 124 -6.20 17.41 8.15
N ARG A 125 -5.05 17.86 8.64
CA ARG A 125 -4.27 18.93 7.99
C ARG A 125 -3.47 18.38 6.83
N ARG A 126 -3.61 18.97 5.65
CA ARG A 126 -2.95 18.59 4.40
C ARG A 126 -2.57 19.87 3.64
N TRP A 127 -1.28 20.03 3.34
CA TRP A 127 -0.72 21.11 2.50
C TRP A 127 -1.07 22.52 2.97
N GLY A 128 -1.04 22.74 4.29
CA GLY A 128 -1.35 24.04 4.89
C GLY A 128 -2.84 24.33 5.10
N ALA A 129 -3.74 23.39 4.79
CA ALA A 129 -5.18 23.51 5.02
C ALA A 129 -5.74 22.27 5.72
N TRP A 130 -6.94 22.37 6.30
CA TRP A 130 -7.62 21.27 6.97
C TRP A 130 -8.81 20.76 6.16
N HIS A 131 -9.01 19.45 6.19
CA HIS A 131 -10.08 18.76 5.48
C HIS A 131 -10.87 17.90 6.45
N ALA A 132 -12.20 18.03 6.44
CA ALA A 132 -13.07 17.16 7.21
C ALA A 132 -13.17 15.77 6.55
N ASP A 133 -13.03 14.71 7.34
CA ASP A 133 -13.32 13.33 6.96
C ASP A 133 -14.82 13.06 7.27
N GLY A 134 -15.65 12.74 6.26
CA GLY A 134 -17.09 12.46 6.42
C GLY A 134 -17.95 12.73 5.18
N GLU A 135 -19.23 12.34 5.17
CA GLU A 135 -20.18 12.71 4.10
C GLU A 135 -20.61 14.19 4.23
N GLY A 136 -20.62 14.93 3.12
CA GLY A 136 -21.00 16.36 3.12
C GLY A 136 -19.89 17.34 3.50
N ALA A 137 -18.62 16.90 3.53
CA ALA A 137 -17.48 17.73 3.90
C ALA A 137 -17.39 19.04 3.09
N ALA A 138 -17.35 20.17 3.80
CA ALA A 138 -17.09 21.48 3.23
C ALA A 138 -15.65 21.57 2.66
N GLY A 139 -15.39 22.58 1.84
CA GLY A 139 -14.07 22.85 1.27
C GLY A 139 -12.97 23.04 2.32
N PRO A 140 -11.69 23.11 1.91
CA PRO A 140 -10.56 23.24 2.82
C PRO A 140 -10.71 24.44 3.76
N VAL A 141 -10.41 24.25 5.03
CA VAL A 141 -10.50 25.30 6.07
C VAL A 141 -9.12 25.62 6.64
N SER A 142 -8.93 26.85 7.10
CA SER A 142 -7.68 27.34 7.67
C SER A 142 -7.43 26.85 9.10
N ASP A 143 -6.18 26.97 9.56
CA ASP A 143 -5.80 26.72 10.96
C ASP A 143 -6.68 27.50 11.96
N ALA A 144 -7.07 28.73 11.60
CA ALA A 144 -7.94 29.57 12.43
C ALA A 144 -9.38 29.06 12.48
N GLU A 145 -9.87 28.44 11.40
CA GLU A 145 -11.20 27.86 11.33
C GLU A 145 -11.29 26.57 12.15
N VAL A 146 -10.29 25.69 12.09
CA VAL A 146 -10.24 24.49 12.94
C VAL A 146 -10.15 24.86 14.41
N ARG A 147 -9.40 25.91 14.78
CA ARG A 147 -9.39 26.42 16.17
C ARG A 147 -10.76 26.92 16.61
N ARG A 148 -11.46 27.69 15.77
CA ARG A 148 -12.81 28.18 16.08
C ARG A 148 -13.82 27.04 16.18
N TRP A 149 -13.74 26.05 15.30
CA TRP A 149 -14.58 24.86 15.34
C TRP A 149 -14.32 24.05 16.61
N ALA A 150 -13.06 23.75 16.93
CA ALA A 150 -12.67 23.03 18.14
C ALA A 150 -13.13 23.75 19.42
N ALA A 151 -12.98 25.08 19.48
CA ALA A 151 -13.51 25.88 20.59
C ALA A 151 -15.05 25.94 20.63
N GLY A 152 -15.72 25.76 19.49
CA GLY A 152 -17.17 25.56 19.42
C GLY A 152 -17.57 24.21 20.00
N ALA A 153 -16.94 23.13 19.53
CA ALA A 153 -17.20 21.77 19.96
C ALA A 153 -16.94 21.57 21.47
N ASP A 154 -15.84 22.12 21.99
CA ASP A 154 -15.53 22.10 23.43
C ASP A 154 -16.60 22.83 24.26
N ARG A 155 -17.10 23.98 23.79
CA ARG A 155 -18.23 24.70 24.42
C ARG A 155 -19.55 23.93 24.35
N GLU A 156 -19.71 23.06 23.36
CA GLU A 156 -20.88 22.21 23.18
C GLU A 156 -20.78 20.89 23.98
N GLY A 157 -19.64 20.66 24.65
CA GLY A 157 -19.40 19.51 25.53
C GLY A 157 -18.68 18.34 24.87
N ASP A 158 -18.17 18.50 23.64
CA ASP A 158 -17.40 17.48 22.94
C ASP A 158 -15.92 17.53 23.36
N VAL A 159 -15.29 16.37 23.50
CA VAL A 159 -13.84 16.32 23.74
C VAL A 159 -13.12 16.45 22.41
N VAL A 160 -12.40 17.56 22.21
CA VAL A 160 -11.50 17.68 21.06
C VAL A 160 -10.18 16.96 21.37
N ARG A 161 -9.68 16.16 20.43
CA ARG A 161 -8.33 15.59 20.48
C ARG A 161 -7.52 16.08 19.31
N HIS A 162 -6.41 16.75 19.61
CA HIS A 162 -5.32 16.91 18.66
C HIS A 162 -4.43 15.68 18.71
N GLU A 163 -4.31 15.02 17.58
CA GLU A 163 -3.37 13.94 17.35
C GLU A 163 -2.31 14.50 16.42
N PRO A 164 -1.17 14.97 16.95
CA PRO A 164 -0.09 15.42 16.08
C PRO A 164 0.27 14.29 15.13
N ARG A 165 0.66 14.63 13.90
CA ARG A 165 1.26 13.66 12.98
C ARG A 165 2.27 12.85 13.79
N PRO A 166 2.26 11.51 13.71
CA PRO A 166 3.29 10.72 14.34
C PRO A 166 4.63 11.29 13.89
N VAL A 167 5.31 11.99 14.80
CA VAL A 167 6.71 12.30 14.61
C VAL A 167 7.32 10.93 14.39
N ARG A 168 8.07 10.74 13.28
CA ARG A 168 8.90 9.54 13.13
C ARG A 168 9.50 9.33 14.50
N ALA A 169 9.10 8.28 15.21
CA ALA A 169 9.66 8.02 16.51
C ALA A 169 11.15 7.88 16.21
N ALA A 170 11.93 8.89 16.58
CA ALA A 170 13.37 8.88 16.47
C ALA A 170 13.95 7.93 17.53
N GLU A 171 13.24 6.83 17.78
CA GLU A 171 13.59 5.67 18.60
C GLU A 171 13.67 4.44 17.71
N ALA A 172 14.31 4.60 16.56
CA ALA A 172 15.48 3.81 16.29
C ALA A 172 16.58 4.79 15.84
N ALA A 173 17.34 5.32 16.80
CA ALA A 173 18.68 5.79 16.49
C ALA A 173 19.44 4.60 15.86
N GLY A 174 19.40 4.45 14.53
CA GLY A 174 20.10 3.36 13.84
C GLY A 174 19.63 2.91 12.45
N ALA A 175 18.42 3.23 11.97
CA ALA A 175 17.98 2.73 10.65
C ALA A 175 18.33 3.72 9.52
N ARG A 176 19.18 3.31 8.57
CA ARG A 176 19.57 4.12 7.41
C ARG A 176 18.38 4.33 6.47
N ARG A 177 18.21 5.56 5.93
CA ARG A 177 17.26 5.80 4.83
C ARG A 177 17.73 5.07 3.57
N VAL A 178 16.80 4.56 2.79
CA VAL A 178 17.06 3.79 1.56
C VAL A 178 16.48 4.52 0.38
N VAL A 179 17.29 4.73 -0.65
CA VAL A 179 16.94 5.49 -1.85
C VAL A 179 17.09 4.62 -3.09
N VAL A 180 16.28 4.91 -4.11
CA VAL A 180 16.38 4.28 -5.43
C VAL A 180 17.25 5.16 -6.33
N THR A 181 18.32 4.60 -6.88
CA THR A 181 19.30 5.35 -7.70
C THR A 181 19.41 4.86 -9.13
N GLY A 182 18.97 3.62 -9.40
CA GLY A 182 19.00 3.03 -10.74
C GLY A 182 17.80 2.13 -11.02
N LEU A 183 17.39 2.08 -12.28
CA LEU A 183 16.21 1.35 -12.76
C LEU A 183 16.57 0.50 -13.97
N GLY A 184 16.04 -0.72 -14.03
CA GLY A 184 16.16 -1.56 -15.22
C GLY A 184 14.98 -2.50 -15.39
N ALA A 185 14.60 -2.75 -16.64
CA ALA A 185 13.43 -3.54 -16.97
C ALA A 185 13.56 -4.31 -18.28
N VAL A 186 13.03 -5.53 -18.29
CA VAL A 186 12.81 -6.35 -19.49
C VAL A 186 11.38 -6.81 -19.45
N THR A 187 10.56 -6.35 -20.39
CA THR A 187 9.10 -6.51 -20.33
C THR A 187 8.51 -6.86 -21.69
N PRO A 188 7.21 -7.23 -21.74
CA PRO A 188 6.51 -7.40 -23.00
C PRO A 188 6.40 -6.14 -23.85
N LEU A 189 6.54 -4.93 -23.26
CA LEU A 189 6.63 -3.68 -24.02
C LEU A 189 7.99 -3.47 -24.67
N GLY A 190 9.03 -4.13 -24.15
CA GLY A 190 10.39 -4.07 -24.70
C GLY A 190 11.47 -4.18 -23.63
N VAL A 191 12.72 -4.03 -24.08
CA VAL A 191 13.91 -4.04 -23.22
C VAL A 191 14.29 -2.60 -22.90
N GLY A 192 14.30 -2.28 -21.62
CA GLY A 192 14.64 -0.96 -21.09
C GLY A 192 13.56 -0.39 -20.18
N ALA A 193 13.95 0.23 -19.08
CA ALA A 193 13.06 1.03 -18.23
C ALA A 193 12.44 2.21 -19.00
N GLY A 194 13.20 2.81 -19.92
CA GLY A 194 12.70 3.84 -20.83
C GLY A 194 11.62 3.33 -21.80
N GLU A 195 11.82 2.14 -22.38
CA GLU A 195 10.85 1.53 -23.30
C GLU A 195 9.57 1.11 -22.57
N LEU A 196 9.71 0.55 -21.36
CA LEU A 196 8.58 0.31 -20.46
C LEU A 196 7.80 1.62 -20.25
N TRP A 197 8.47 2.69 -19.86
CA TRP A 197 7.82 3.96 -19.55
C TRP A 197 7.07 4.56 -20.73
N GLN A 198 7.72 4.65 -21.89
CA GLN A 198 7.08 5.18 -23.09
C GLN A 198 5.87 4.32 -23.49
N GLY A 199 5.99 2.99 -23.46
CA GLY A 199 4.86 2.12 -23.78
C GLY A 199 3.67 2.25 -22.82
N LEU A 200 3.93 2.50 -21.52
CA LEU A 200 2.88 2.79 -20.55
C LEU A 200 2.17 4.12 -20.85
N LEU A 201 2.92 5.18 -21.17
CA LEU A 201 2.34 6.49 -21.48
C LEU A 201 1.58 6.52 -22.80
N GLU A 202 2.04 5.76 -23.80
CA GLU A 202 1.41 5.63 -25.12
C GLU A 202 0.20 4.68 -25.11
N GLY A 203 -0.11 4.01 -24.00
CA GLY A 203 -1.23 3.07 -23.93
C GLY A 203 -0.99 1.77 -24.71
N ARG A 204 0.26 1.39 -24.99
CA ARG A 204 0.59 0.14 -25.72
C ARG A 204 0.41 -1.08 -24.82
N HIS A 205 0.15 -2.24 -25.41
CA HIS A 205 0.27 -3.53 -24.72
C HIS A 205 1.23 -4.48 -25.46
N GLY A 206 1.91 -5.34 -24.70
CA GLY A 206 2.84 -6.37 -25.18
C GLY A 206 2.25 -7.78 -25.23
N ILE A 207 0.93 -7.90 -25.03
CA ILE A 207 0.23 -9.19 -25.10
C ILE A 207 0.05 -9.61 -26.55
N ARG A 208 0.38 -10.87 -26.85
CA ARG A 208 0.32 -11.46 -28.20
C ARG A 208 -0.13 -12.91 -28.18
N GLU A 209 -0.56 -13.40 -29.34
CA GLU A 209 -0.78 -14.83 -29.55
C GLU A 209 0.57 -15.59 -29.51
N LEU A 210 0.55 -16.74 -28.85
CA LEU A 210 1.67 -17.65 -28.72
C LEU A 210 1.88 -18.40 -30.04
N ALA A 211 3.09 -18.28 -30.58
CA ALA A 211 3.51 -19.02 -31.76
C ALA A 211 4.23 -20.32 -31.35
N GLY A 212 4.09 -21.37 -32.17
CA GLY A 212 4.77 -22.65 -32.01
C GLY A 212 3.81 -23.83 -31.87
N GLU A 213 4.14 -24.94 -32.53
CA GLU A 213 3.32 -26.17 -32.51
C GLU A 213 3.15 -26.73 -31.10
N GLU A 214 4.06 -26.42 -30.17
CA GLU A 214 3.96 -26.85 -28.78
C GLU A 214 2.81 -26.20 -27.99
N PHE A 215 2.25 -25.11 -28.49
CA PHE A 215 1.07 -24.44 -27.93
C PHE A 215 -0.23 -24.84 -28.65
N ASP A 216 -0.15 -25.71 -29.67
CA ASP A 216 -1.33 -26.19 -30.39
C ASP A 216 -2.26 -27.00 -29.48
N GLY A 217 -3.56 -26.79 -29.65
CA GLY A 217 -4.60 -27.46 -28.85
C GLY A 217 -4.77 -26.92 -27.43
N LEU A 218 -4.00 -25.92 -27.01
CA LEU A 218 -4.28 -25.21 -25.76
C LEU A 218 -5.56 -24.37 -25.91
N PRO A 219 -6.43 -24.34 -24.88
CA PRO A 219 -7.66 -23.53 -24.91
C PRO A 219 -7.36 -22.03 -24.92
N VAL A 220 -6.28 -21.59 -24.28
CA VAL A 220 -5.83 -20.18 -24.24
C VAL A 220 -4.41 -20.09 -24.78
N ARG A 221 -4.19 -19.21 -25.76
CA ARG A 221 -2.91 -19.06 -26.48
C ARG A 221 -2.41 -17.61 -26.51
N ILE A 222 -2.75 -16.80 -25.53
CA ILE A 222 -2.28 -15.41 -25.44
C ILE A 222 -1.37 -15.24 -24.22
N ALA A 223 -0.32 -14.44 -24.35
CA ALA A 223 0.58 -14.11 -23.25
C ALA A 223 1.33 -12.79 -23.48
N GLY A 224 1.69 -12.11 -22.39
CA GLY A 224 2.65 -11.02 -22.38
C GLY A 224 4.07 -11.56 -22.46
N THR A 225 4.67 -11.55 -23.64
CA THR A 225 5.99 -12.15 -23.87
C THR A 225 7.00 -11.10 -24.32
N VAL A 226 8.26 -11.22 -23.89
CA VAL A 226 9.32 -10.26 -24.23
C VAL A 226 9.62 -10.33 -25.74
N PRO A 227 9.56 -9.21 -26.48
CA PRO A 227 9.51 -9.21 -27.96
C PRO A 227 10.81 -9.64 -28.65
N VAL A 228 11.88 -9.83 -27.88
CA VAL A 228 13.21 -10.23 -28.36
C VAL A 228 13.71 -11.47 -27.62
N ASP A 229 14.62 -12.21 -28.25
CA ASP A 229 15.35 -13.29 -27.56
C ASP A 229 16.45 -12.69 -26.66
N PRO A 230 16.32 -12.76 -25.33
CA PRO A 230 17.31 -12.20 -24.40
C PRO A 230 18.69 -12.86 -24.53
N ALA A 231 18.77 -14.11 -25.02
CA ALA A 231 20.05 -14.77 -25.25
C ALA A 231 20.88 -14.06 -26.32
N GLY A 232 20.24 -13.41 -27.30
CA GLY A 232 20.90 -12.65 -28.37
C GLY A 232 21.51 -11.32 -27.88
N LEU A 233 21.11 -10.85 -26.70
CA LEU A 233 21.61 -9.61 -26.08
C LEU A 233 22.78 -9.85 -25.11
N LEU A 234 23.17 -11.12 -24.92
CA LEU A 234 24.19 -11.52 -23.97
C LEU A 234 25.37 -12.19 -24.69
N PRO A 235 26.59 -12.15 -24.11
CA PRO A 235 27.70 -12.93 -24.63
C PRO A 235 27.32 -14.42 -24.69
N ARG A 236 27.50 -15.04 -25.87
CA ARG A 236 27.05 -16.42 -26.16
C ARG A 236 27.46 -17.45 -25.10
N GLN A 237 28.63 -17.29 -24.49
CA GLN A 237 29.12 -18.22 -23.46
C GLN A 237 28.32 -18.10 -22.15
N ALA A 238 27.94 -16.88 -21.77
CA ALA A 238 27.14 -16.61 -20.58
C ALA A 238 25.69 -17.07 -20.79
N ALA A 239 25.06 -16.67 -21.90
CA ALA A 239 23.67 -17.00 -22.23
C ALA A 239 23.37 -18.51 -22.15
N ARG A 240 24.30 -19.36 -22.63
CA ARG A 240 24.16 -20.83 -22.62
C ARG A 240 24.14 -21.47 -21.22
N ARG A 241 24.54 -20.73 -20.19
CA ARG A 241 24.55 -21.17 -18.79
C ARG A 241 23.42 -20.51 -17.98
N MET A 242 22.58 -19.72 -18.64
CA MET A 242 21.49 -18.97 -18.02
C MET A 242 20.14 -19.47 -18.52
N ASN A 243 19.20 -19.74 -17.61
CA ASN A 243 17.81 -19.92 -17.99
C ASN A 243 17.22 -18.56 -18.45
N ARG A 244 16.04 -18.57 -19.07
CA ARG A 244 15.45 -17.37 -19.68
C ARG A 244 15.20 -16.26 -18.65
N ALA A 245 14.74 -16.61 -17.45
CA ALA A 245 14.52 -15.63 -16.38
C ALA A 245 15.82 -15.00 -15.87
N ALA A 246 16.92 -15.76 -15.73
CA ALA A 246 18.20 -15.15 -15.41
C ALA A 246 18.75 -14.27 -16.52
N GLN A 247 18.49 -14.60 -17.78
CA GLN A 247 18.88 -13.71 -18.89
C GLN A 247 18.14 -12.37 -18.77
N PHE A 248 16.83 -12.38 -18.48
CA PHE A 248 16.09 -11.16 -18.17
C PHE A 248 16.66 -10.42 -16.95
N ALA A 249 16.92 -11.14 -15.85
CA ALA A 249 17.45 -10.56 -14.63
C ALA A 249 18.80 -9.88 -14.83
N VAL A 250 19.73 -10.50 -15.55
CA VAL A 250 21.05 -9.93 -15.85
C VAL A 250 20.94 -8.70 -16.75
N LEU A 251 20.08 -8.73 -17.77
CA LEU A 251 19.86 -7.57 -18.64
C LEU A 251 19.27 -6.39 -17.86
N ALA A 252 18.21 -6.62 -17.07
CA ALA A 252 17.61 -5.59 -16.22
C ALA A 252 18.58 -5.09 -15.14
N ALA A 253 19.37 -5.99 -14.52
CA ALA A 253 20.37 -5.62 -13.52
C ALA A 253 21.47 -4.74 -14.10
N ARG A 254 21.99 -5.05 -15.29
CA ARG A 254 23.00 -4.24 -15.98
C ARG A 254 22.47 -2.86 -16.33
N GLU A 255 21.23 -2.78 -16.81
CA GLU A 255 20.58 -1.49 -17.06
C GLU A 255 20.46 -0.67 -15.76
N ALA A 256 19.94 -1.28 -14.69
CA ALA A 256 19.78 -0.60 -13.40
C ALA A 256 21.14 -0.16 -12.82
N TRP A 257 22.17 -0.99 -12.97
CA TRP A 257 23.54 -0.70 -12.53
C TRP A 257 24.14 0.49 -13.27
N ALA A 258 24.01 0.52 -14.60
CA ALA A 258 24.45 1.63 -15.43
C ALA A 258 23.63 2.91 -15.14
N ASP A 259 22.31 2.80 -14.96
CA ASP A 259 21.43 3.92 -14.63
C ASP A 259 21.73 4.53 -13.25
N ALA A 260 22.24 3.73 -12.31
CA ALA A 260 22.78 4.22 -11.03
C ALA A 260 24.12 4.95 -11.18
N GLY A 261 24.76 4.93 -12.36
CA GLY A 261 26.05 5.56 -12.63
C GLY A 261 27.25 4.72 -12.18
N TYR A 262 27.09 3.40 -12.09
CA TYR A 262 28.19 2.48 -11.84
C TYR A 262 28.85 2.00 -13.13
N ALA A 263 30.07 1.44 -13.02
CA ALA A 263 30.86 1.01 -14.16
C ALA A 263 30.41 -0.36 -14.70
N ASP A 264 30.47 -0.52 -16.01
CA ASP A 264 30.09 -1.76 -16.73
C ASP A 264 30.91 -2.99 -16.30
N GLY A 265 32.14 -2.80 -15.83
CA GLY A 265 32.99 -3.86 -15.31
C GLY A 265 32.60 -4.41 -13.93
N GLY A 266 31.46 -3.96 -13.39
CA GLY A 266 30.85 -4.52 -12.18
C GLY A 266 31.33 -3.85 -10.89
N THR A 267 31.18 -4.55 -9.77
CA THR A 267 31.22 -3.97 -8.42
C THR A 267 32.57 -3.32 -8.09
N ARG A 268 33.69 -4.01 -8.36
CA ARG A 268 35.03 -3.50 -8.03
C ARG A 268 35.45 -2.31 -8.89
N GLU A 269 35.17 -2.35 -10.19
CA GLU A 269 35.45 -1.25 -11.10
C GLU A 269 34.59 -0.01 -10.79
N SER A 270 33.45 -0.22 -10.16
CA SER A 270 32.58 0.84 -9.62
C SER A 270 33.08 1.45 -8.31
N GLY A 271 34.24 1.00 -7.80
CA GLY A 271 34.81 1.48 -6.53
C GLY A 271 34.09 0.98 -5.28
N LEU A 272 33.25 -0.05 -5.40
CA LEU A 272 32.51 -0.62 -4.29
C LEU A 272 33.22 -1.85 -3.73
N ASP A 273 33.02 -2.10 -2.44
CA ASP A 273 33.37 -3.37 -1.81
C ASP A 273 32.28 -4.42 -2.15
N PRO A 274 32.62 -5.51 -2.86
CA PRO A 274 31.67 -6.58 -3.17
C PRO A 274 30.96 -7.20 -1.97
N GLU A 275 31.55 -7.16 -0.78
CA GLU A 275 30.94 -7.67 0.45
C GLU A 275 29.83 -6.74 0.99
N ARG A 276 29.82 -5.49 0.55
CA ARG A 276 28.83 -4.46 0.91
C ARG A 276 27.73 -4.29 -0.13
N VAL A 277 27.71 -5.13 -1.16
CA VAL A 277 26.67 -5.16 -2.19
C VAL A 277 25.86 -6.46 -2.07
N GLY A 278 24.55 -6.35 -2.26
CA GLY A 278 23.63 -7.49 -2.22
C GLY A 278 22.78 -7.64 -3.48
N VAL A 279 22.23 -8.83 -3.68
CA VAL A 279 21.20 -9.13 -4.68
C VAL A 279 20.01 -9.78 -3.97
N SER A 280 18.80 -9.29 -4.21
CA SER A 280 17.55 -9.81 -3.66
C SER A 280 16.48 -9.85 -4.74
N LEU A 281 16.29 -11.00 -5.39
CA LEU A 281 15.33 -11.12 -6.50
C LEU A 281 14.19 -12.11 -6.17
N GLY A 282 12.97 -11.73 -6.52
CA GLY A 282 11.79 -12.59 -6.47
C GLY A 282 11.69 -13.51 -7.68
N ALA A 283 11.27 -14.76 -7.44
CA ALA A 283 10.90 -15.72 -8.49
C ALA A 283 9.94 -16.78 -7.91
N ILE A 284 8.96 -17.23 -8.69
CA ILE A 284 8.13 -18.38 -8.36
C ILE A 284 8.86 -19.67 -8.76
N LEU A 285 9.15 -19.81 -10.05
CA LEU A 285 9.88 -20.94 -10.61
C LEU A 285 11.22 -20.51 -11.22
N GLY A 286 11.36 -19.23 -11.56
CA GLY A 286 12.38 -18.70 -12.45
C GLY A 286 12.02 -19.04 -13.89
N ASP A 287 12.36 -20.25 -14.32
CA ASP A 287 12.11 -20.73 -15.68
C ASP A 287 11.67 -22.20 -15.67
N ALA A 288 10.41 -22.43 -16.04
CA ALA A 288 9.84 -23.77 -16.10
C ALA A 288 10.33 -24.59 -17.31
N SER A 289 10.77 -23.93 -18.39
CA SER A 289 11.08 -24.57 -19.66
C SER A 289 12.25 -25.53 -19.58
N VAL A 290 13.24 -25.23 -18.73
CA VAL A 290 14.43 -26.07 -18.54
C VAL A 290 14.05 -27.41 -17.91
N LEU A 291 13.20 -27.40 -16.88
CA LEU A 291 12.77 -28.63 -16.21
C LEU A 291 11.88 -29.47 -17.12
N VAL A 292 10.89 -28.84 -17.77
CA VAL A 292 9.97 -29.52 -18.70
C VAL A 292 10.75 -30.12 -19.88
N GLY A 293 11.68 -29.36 -20.46
CA GLY A 293 12.56 -29.85 -21.52
C GLY A 293 13.48 -30.98 -21.06
N GLY A 294 13.98 -30.92 -19.82
CA GLY A 294 14.78 -31.97 -19.20
C GLY A 294 14.02 -33.28 -19.02
N ASP A 295 12.80 -33.23 -18.47
CA ASP A 295 11.93 -34.41 -18.28
C ASP A 295 11.55 -35.04 -19.63
N ARG A 296 11.20 -34.22 -20.63
CA ARG A 296 10.93 -34.73 -22.00
C ARG A 296 12.14 -35.50 -22.56
N ARG A 297 13.34 -34.93 -22.47
CA ARG A 297 14.56 -35.63 -22.92
C ARG A 297 14.86 -36.90 -22.13
N LEU A 298 14.58 -36.90 -20.83
CA LEU A 298 14.70 -38.08 -19.97
C LEU A 298 13.81 -39.23 -20.48
N ARG A 299 12.56 -38.93 -20.83
CA ARG A 299 11.59 -39.91 -21.36
C ARG A 299 11.97 -40.41 -22.74
N GLU A 300 12.38 -39.51 -23.64
CA GLU A 300 12.69 -39.84 -25.03
C GLU A 300 14.04 -40.56 -25.21
N LYS A 301 15.06 -40.14 -24.44
CA LYS A 301 16.47 -40.53 -24.67
C LYS A 301 17.15 -41.17 -23.45
N GLY A 302 16.41 -41.36 -22.35
CA GLY A 302 16.94 -41.87 -21.09
C GLY A 302 17.85 -40.86 -20.38
N PRO A 303 18.45 -41.26 -19.23
CA PRO A 303 19.24 -40.35 -18.38
C PRO A 303 20.41 -39.64 -19.09
N ARG A 304 21.00 -40.26 -20.11
CA ARG A 304 22.10 -39.67 -20.90
C ARG A 304 21.65 -38.51 -21.80
N GLY A 305 20.35 -38.35 -22.05
CA GLY A 305 19.80 -37.25 -22.84
C GLY A 305 19.60 -35.95 -22.07
N VAL A 306 19.67 -36.00 -20.73
CA VAL A 306 19.47 -34.85 -19.84
C VAL A 306 20.76 -34.03 -19.75
N SER A 307 20.65 -32.71 -19.92
CA SER A 307 21.79 -31.80 -19.79
C SER A 307 22.30 -31.79 -18.35
N PRO A 308 23.62 -31.79 -18.09
CA PRO A 308 24.16 -31.58 -16.75
C PRO A 308 23.82 -30.20 -16.18
N LEU A 309 23.43 -29.24 -17.05
CA LEU A 309 22.99 -27.92 -16.63
C LEU A 309 21.52 -27.85 -16.24
N THR A 310 20.73 -28.93 -16.40
CA THR A 310 19.29 -28.91 -16.10
C THR A 310 19.04 -28.46 -14.66
N THR A 311 19.60 -29.16 -13.66
CA THR A 311 19.43 -28.82 -12.24
C THR A 311 19.90 -27.40 -11.88
N PRO A 312 21.14 -26.96 -12.20
CA PRO A 312 21.58 -25.61 -11.83
C PRO A 312 20.82 -24.50 -12.56
N MET A 313 20.14 -24.80 -13.68
CA MET A 313 19.31 -23.84 -14.42
C MET A 313 17.82 -23.89 -14.02
N THR A 314 17.39 -24.80 -13.13
CA THR A 314 15.98 -24.90 -12.67
C THR A 314 15.76 -24.39 -11.25
N VAL A 315 16.82 -24.12 -10.50
CA VAL A 315 16.67 -23.57 -9.14
C VAL A 315 16.11 -22.14 -9.23
N PRO A 316 15.08 -21.77 -8.44
CA PRO A 316 14.53 -20.41 -8.46
C PRO A 316 15.59 -19.33 -8.19
N SER A 317 16.65 -19.68 -7.44
CA SER A 317 17.72 -18.75 -7.11
C SER A 317 18.62 -18.35 -8.27
N GLN A 318 18.43 -18.96 -9.44
CA GLN A 318 19.35 -18.81 -10.56
C GLN A 318 19.38 -17.37 -11.10
N ALA A 319 18.28 -16.62 -11.06
CA ALA A 319 18.27 -15.20 -11.39
C ALA A 319 19.21 -14.38 -10.49
N ALA A 320 19.06 -14.50 -9.16
CA ALA A 320 19.89 -13.75 -8.21
C ALA A 320 21.35 -14.18 -8.27
N SER A 321 21.62 -15.48 -8.42
CA SER A 321 22.98 -16.00 -8.55
C SER A 321 23.67 -15.51 -9.83
N GLN A 322 22.97 -15.43 -10.97
CA GLN A 322 23.57 -14.94 -12.21
C GLN A 322 23.87 -13.45 -12.17
N VAL A 323 23.01 -12.62 -11.54
CA VAL A 323 23.33 -11.20 -11.33
C VAL A 323 24.55 -11.04 -10.42
N SER A 324 24.64 -11.82 -9.33
CA SER A 324 25.82 -11.82 -8.45
C SER A 324 27.10 -12.24 -9.17
N LEU A 325 27.04 -13.27 -10.03
CA LEU A 325 28.18 -13.70 -10.84
C LEU A 325 28.58 -12.66 -11.88
N ASP A 326 27.60 -12.01 -12.50
CA ASP A 326 27.81 -11.02 -13.56
C ASP A 326 28.49 -9.75 -13.03
N LEU A 327 28.01 -9.23 -11.90
CA LEU A 327 28.54 -7.99 -11.29
C LEU A 327 29.63 -8.24 -10.24
N HIS A 328 30.02 -9.50 -10.01
CA HIS A 328 30.94 -9.92 -8.95
C HIS A 328 30.55 -9.40 -7.55
N ILE A 329 29.35 -9.74 -7.11
CA ILE A 329 28.80 -9.37 -5.80
C ILE A 329 28.98 -10.54 -4.84
N THR A 330 29.63 -10.31 -3.69
CA THR A 330 29.96 -11.35 -2.71
C THR A 330 29.29 -11.18 -1.34
N GLY A 331 28.63 -10.04 -1.09
CA GLY A 331 27.95 -9.77 0.17
C GLY A 331 26.77 -10.71 0.40
N GLU A 332 25.81 -10.71 -0.52
CA GLU A 332 24.68 -11.66 -0.49
C GLU A 332 24.00 -11.80 -1.86
N ALA A 333 23.49 -13.00 -2.15
CA ALA A 333 22.60 -13.26 -3.27
C ALA A 333 21.43 -14.11 -2.78
N ARG A 334 20.23 -13.51 -2.74
CA ARG A 334 19.02 -14.08 -2.13
C ARG A 334 17.88 -14.13 -3.12
N THR A 335 17.02 -15.13 -2.92
CA THR A 335 15.80 -15.29 -3.69
C THR A 335 14.61 -15.46 -2.78
N VAL A 336 13.55 -14.71 -3.08
CA VAL A 336 12.29 -14.74 -2.35
C VAL A 336 11.23 -15.40 -3.23
N THR A 337 10.44 -16.28 -2.61
CA THR A 337 9.36 -17.00 -3.30
C THR A 337 8.09 -16.91 -2.45
N SER A 338 7.21 -16.00 -2.84
CA SER A 338 5.88 -15.76 -2.27
C SER A 338 4.84 -15.57 -3.38
N ALA A 339 4.87 -16.48 -4.37
CA ALA A 339 4.06 -16.41 -5.59
C ALA A 339 4.19 -15.03 -6.28
N CYS A 340 3.09 -14.39 -6.64
CA CYS A 340 3.06 -13.11 -7.33
C CYS A 340 3.61 -11.94 -6.49
N ALA A 341 3.70 -12.11 -5.17
CA ALA A 341 4.28 -11.11 -4.25
C ALA A 341 5.82 -11.13 -4.18
N SER A 342 6.46 -12.13 -4.80
CA SER A 342 7.91 -12.39 -4.67
C SER A 342 8.78 -11.17 -4.95
N GLY A 343 8.53 -10.43 -6.04
CA GLY A 343 9.33 -9.27 -6.42
C GLY A 343 9.22 -8.11 -5.42
N THR A 344 8.00 -7.81 -4.97
CA THR A 344 7.75 -6.76 -3.96
C THR A 344 8.38 -7.12 -2.62
N GLU A 345 8.25 -8.37 -2.19
CA GLU A 345 8.87 -8.84 -0.95
C GLU A 345 10.40 -8.83 -1.04
N ALA A 346 10.98 -9.21 -2.18
CA ALA A 346 12.42 -9.15 -2.40
C ALA A 346 12.98 -7.72 -2.29
N ILE A 347 12.24 -6.72 -2.79
CA ILE A 347 12.56 -5.29 -2.62
C ILE A 347 12.46 -4.90 -1.14
N GLY A 348 11.36 -5.21 -0.47
CA GLY A 348 11.16 -4.89 0.96
C GLY A 348 12.24 -5.49 1.86
N GLN A 349 12.59 -6.76 1.64
CA GLN A 349 13.68 -7.40 2.36
C GLN A 349 15.04 -6.74 2.08
N ALA A 350 15.31 -6.26 0.86
CA ALA A 350 16.53 -5.52 0.55
C ALA A 350 16.60 -4.16 1.25
N VAL A 351 15.47 -3.45 1.33
CA VAL A 351 15.33 -2.20 2.11
C VAL A 351 15.76 -2.44 3.56
N ASP A 352 15.28 -3.52 4.20
CA ASP A 352 15.65 -3.85 5.57
C ASP A 352 17.15 -4.17 5.72
N ARG A 353 17.76 -4.87 4.75
CA ARG A 353 19.21 -5.13 4.81
C ARG A 353 20.03 -3.85 4.83
N ILE A 354 19.65 -2.87 4.02
CA ILE A 354 20.33 -1.58 3.98
C ILE A 354 20.06 -0.80 5.26
N ARG A 355 18.81 -0.75 5.73
CA ARG A 355 18.42 -0.11 7.01
C ARG A 355 19.24 -0.63 8.18
N TYR A 356 19.45 -1.95 8.25
CA TYR A 356 20.23 -2.63 9.28
C TYR A 356 21.74 -2.67 8.99
N GLY A 357 22.23 -1.97 7.96
CA GLY A 357 23.65 -1.83 7.66
C GLY A 357 24.36 -3.12 7.21
N ARG A 358 23.59 -4.12 6.76
CA ARG A 358 24.12 -5.41 6.26
C ARG A 358 24.81 -5.27 4.91
N VAL A 359 24.26 -4.42 4.05
CA VAL A 359 24.83 -3.98 2.76
C VAL A 359 24.57 -2.47 2.60
N ASP A 360 25.36 -1.80 1.77
CA ASP A 360 25.18 -0.38 1.44
C ASP A 360 24.43 -0.17 0.13
N VAL A 361 24.53 -1.16 -0.78
CA VAL A 361 23.91 -1.18 -2.10
C VAL A 361 23.23 -2.54 -2.29
N ALA A 362 22.04 -2.57 -2.88
CA ALA A 362 21.38 -3.82 -3.25
C ALA A 362 20.68 -3.70 -4.61
N LEU A 363 20.84 -4.71 -5.47
CA LEU A 363 19.96 -4.91 -6.62
C LEU A 363 18.75 -5.72 -6.17
N ALA A 364 17.55 -5.15 -6.32
CA ALA A 364 16.33 -5.78 -5.82
C ALA A 364 15.17 -5.70 -6.81
N GLY A 365 14.33 -6.73 -6.87
CA GLY A 365 13.25 -6.81 -7.85
C GLY A 365 12.78 -8.25 -8.08
N GLY A 366 12.49 -8.63 -9.32
CA GLY A 366 12.10 -10.00 -9.65
C GLY A 366 12.26 -10.35 -11.12
N ALA A 367 12.32 -11.64 -11.43
CA ALA A 367 12.45 -12.17 -12.78
C ALA A 367 11.72 -13.51 -12.95
N GLU A 368 10.98 -13.66 -14.05
CA GLU A 368 10.18 -14.85 -14.33
C GLU A 368 10.04 -15.10 -15.84
N ALA A 369 10.10 -16.37 -16.24
CA ALA A 369 9.92 -16.84 -17.60
C ALA A 369 9.12 -18.17 -17.61
N VAL A 370 7.82 -18.09 -17.33
CA VAL A 370 6.94 -19.27 -17.15
C VAL A 370 5.89 -19.43 -18.25
N VAL A 371 6.02 -18.73 -19.37
CA VAL A 371 5.17 -18.91 -20.55
C VAL A 371 5.59 -20.19 -21.28
N THR A 372 5.08 -21.33 -20.80
CA THR A 372 5.35 -22.67 -21.34
C THR A 372 4.05 -23.44 -21.53
N PRO A 373 3.97 -24.43 -22.44
CA PRO A 373 2.74 -25.16 -22.68
C PRO A 373 2.14 -25.79 -21.42
N ALA A 374 2.99 -26.38 -20.56
CA ALA A 374 2.55 -27.02 -19.33
C ALA A 374 1.93 -26.03 -18.32
N ILE A 375 2.54 -24.84 -18.17
CA ILE A 375 2.05 -23.80 -17.27
C ILE A 375 0.77 -23.16 -17.83
N MET A 376 0.73 -22.87 -19.13
CA MET A 376 -0.47 -22.35 -19.79
C MET A 376 -1.64 -23.33 -19.68
N ALA A 377 -1.42 -24.62 -19.92
CA ALA A 377 -2.44 -25.66 -19.74
C ALA A 377 -2.94 -25.74 -18.29
N SER A 378 -2.04 -25.63 -17.32
CA SER A 378 -2.39 -25.68 -15.89
C SER A 378 -3.25 -24.48 -15.47
N PHE A 379 -2.89 -23.27 -15.88
CA PHE A 379 -3.69 -22.07 -15.60
C PHE A 379 -5.04 -22.08 -16.31
N ALA A 380 -5.08 -22.56 -17.56
CA ALA A 380 -6.35 -22.72 -18.27
C ALA A 380 -7.27 -23.75 -17.61
N ALA A 381 -6.72 -24.86 -17.12
CA ALA A 381 -7.48 -25.87 -16.39
C ALA A 381 -8.06 -25.32 -15.07
N MET A 382 -7.41 -24.34 -14.45
CA MET A 382 -7.92 -23.60 -13.30
C MET A 382 -8.96 -22.52 -13.66
N ARG A 383 -9.20 -22.27 -14.96
CA ARG A 383 -10.04 -21.17 -15.46
C ARG A 383 -9.60 -19.80 -14.93
N ALA A 384 -8.28 -19.61 -14.85
CA ALA A 384 -7.70 -18.38 -14.33
C ALA A 384 -7.22 -17.43 -15.44
N LEU A 385 -7.17 -17.90 -16.69
CA LEU A 385 -6.68 -17.12 -17.82
C LEU A 385 -7.81 -16.38 -18.52
N ALA A 386 -7.54 -15.14 -18.91
CA ALA A 386 -8.39 -14.38 -19.81
C ALA A 386 -8.37 -14.97 -21.23
N GLU A 387 -9.47 -14.81 -21.95
CA GLU A 387 -9.59 -15.09 -23.37
C GLU A 387 -9.73 -13.78 -24.16
N GLY A 388 -9.33 -13.78 -25.44
CA GLY A 388 -9.50 -12.59 -26.27
C GLY A 388 -8.53 -12.50 -27.45
N ASP A 389 -8.84 -11.61 -28.38
CA ASP A 389 -7.99 -11.30 -29.53
C ASP A 389 -7.10 -10.09 -29.22
N PRO A 390 -5.78 -10.26 -29.08
CA PRO A 390 -4.86 -9.15 -28.81
C PRO A 390 -4.78 -8.14 -29.97
N ALA A 391 -5.31 -8.44 -31.17
CA ALA A 391 -5.41 -7.46 -32.25
C ALA A 391 -6.53 -6.43 -32.02
N GLY A 392 -7.54 -6.77 -31.19
CA GLY A 392 -8.67 -5.91 -30.86
C GLY A 392 -8.42 -4.92 -29.71
N GLY A 393 -7.27 -5.01 -29.05
CA GLY A 393 -6.92 -4.28 -27.84
C GLY A 393 -6.27 -5.20 -26.82
N SER A 394 -6.02 -4.70 -25.60
CA SER A 394 -5.51 -5.55 -24.54
C SER A 394 -6.59 -6.54 -24.10
N PRO A 395 -6.33 -7.86 -24.12
CA PRO A 395 -7.25 -8.88 -23.61
C PRO A 395 -7.18 -9.05 -22.08
N SER A 396 -6.40 -8.21 -21.39
CA SER A 396 -6.33 -8.16 -19.93
C SER A 396 -7.11 -6.93 -19.49
N HIS A 397 -8.24 -7.13 -18.78
CA HIS A 397 -9.18 -6.06 -18.45
C HIS A 397 -9.25 -5.75 -16.94
N PRO A 398 -8.16 -5.29 -16.27
CA PRO A 398 -8.21 -4.99 -14.83
C PRO A 398 -9.33 -4.02 -14.49
N PHE A 399 -10.08 -4.32 -13.43
CA PHE A 399 -11.24 -3.57 -12.92
C PHE A 399 -12.42 -3.41 -13.89
N ALA A 400 -12.33 -3.92 -15.11
CA ALA A 400 -13.40 -3.78 -16.09
C ALA A 400 -14.57 -4.72 -15.78
N LYS A 401 -15.78 -4.33 -16.18
CA LYS A 401 -17.01 -5.11 -15.99
C LYS A 401 -16.99 -6.48 -16.69
N ASP A 402 -16.24 -6.58 -17.77
CA ASP A 402 -16.07 -7.76 -18.62
C ASP A 402 -14.76 -8.52 -18.36
N ARG A 403 -14.10 -8.30 -17.21
CA ARG A 403 -12.90 -9.04 -16.81
C ARG A 403 -13.21 -10.51 -16.52
N ASP A 404 -12.37 -11.42 -17.00
CA ASP A 404 -12.62 -12.86 -16.99
C ASP A 404 -11.41 -13.71 -16.53
N GLY A 405 -10.26 -13.09 -16.27
CA GLY A 405 -9.04 -13.78 -15.86
C GLY A 405 -7.80 -12.93 -16.09
N PHE A 406 -6.64 -13.47 -15.77
CA PHE A 406 -5.37 -12.79 -16.04
C PHE A 406 -4.74 -13.30 -17.34
N VAL A 407 -3.96 -12.46 -18.02
CA VAL A 407 -3.09 -12.91 -19.11
C VAL A 407 -1.72 -13.26 -18.54
N ASN A 408 -1.20 -14.48 -18.75
CA ASN A 408 0.12 -14.85 -18.22
C ASN A 408 1.24 -14.05 -18.92
N GLY A 409 2.36 -13.80 -18.24
CA GLY A 409 3.48 -13.07 -18.82
C GLY A 409 4.85 -13.40 -18.24
N GLU A 410 5.88 -12.79 -18.82
CA GLU A 410 7.28 -12.96 -18.46
C GLU A 410 8.07 -11.65 -18.52
N GLY A 411 9.18 -11.58 -17.79
CA GLY A 411 10.05 -10.41 -17.77
C GLY A 411 10.90 -10.31 -16.50
N ALA A 412 11.51 -9.15 -16.30
CA ALA A 412 12.23 -8.79 -15.10
C ALA A 412 12.16 -7.28 -14.85
N GLY A 413 12.15 -6.89 -13.57
CA GLY A 413 12.33 -5.50 -13.15
C GLY A 413 13.28 -5.45 -11.97
N VAL A 414 14.26 -4.55 -12.00
CA VAL A 414 15.33 -4.43 -11.00
C VAL A 414 15.53 -2.97 -10.64
N LEU A 415 15.63 -2.70 -9.34
CA LEU A 415 16.02 -1.43 -8.75
C LEU A 415 17.43 -1.55 -8.19
N VAL A 416 18.21 -0.48 -8.28
CA VAL A 416 19.38 -0.27 -7.41
C VAL A 416 18.93 0.54 -6.21
N LEU A 417 19.01 -0.08 -5.03
CA LEU A 417 18.75 0.51 -3.73
C LEU A 417 20.07 0.85 -3.05
N GLU A 418 20.16 2.03 -2.45
CA GLU A 418 21.34 2.47 -1.70
C GLU A 418 20.95 3.05 -0.36
N SER A 419 21.85 2.98 0.63
CA SER A 419 21.72 3.88 1.77
C SER A 419 21.84 5.33 1.30
N GLU A 420 21.01 6.22 1.82
CA GLU A 420 21.01 7.64 1.42
C GLU A 420 22.39 8.28 1.64
N GLU A 421 23.07 7.92 2.73
CA GLU A 421 24.45 8.36 3.03
C GLU A 421 25.41 7.97 1.90
N HIS A 422 25.39 6.71 1.47
CA HIS A 422 26.23 6.21 0.39
C HIS A 422 25.92 6.91 -0.94
N ALA A 423 24.63 7.00 -1.30
CA ALA A 423 24.18 7.66 -2.52
C ALA A 423 24.64 9.14 -2.55
N ARG A 424 24.48 9.87 -1.43
CA ARG A 424 24.92 11.26 -1.31
C ARG A 424 26.44 11.39 -1.39
N ALA A 425 27.20 10.50 -0.75
CA ALA A 425 28.67 10.54 -0.74
C ALA A 425 29.28 10.44 -2.14
N ARG A 426 28.66 9.66 -3.04
CA ARG A 426 29.09 9.53 -4.44
C ARG A 426 28.39 10.49 -5.41
N GLY A 427 27.52 11.38 -4.93
CA GLY A 427 26.77 12.32 -5.77
C GLY A 427 25.75 11.64 -6.71
N ALA A 428 25.18 10.51 -6.29
CA ALA A 428 24.21 9.76 -7.08
C ALA A 428 22.93 10.57 -7.32
N ARG A 429 22.32 10.38 -8.49
CA ARG A 429 20.91 10.74 -8.68
C ARG A 429 20.05 9.87 -7.78
N VAL A 430 19.07 10.49 -7.12
CA VAL A 430 18.04 9.79 -6.35
C VAL A 430 16.69 10.00 -7.04
N TYR A 431 16.03 8.91 -7.41
CA TYR A 431 14.69 8.95 -7.98
C TYR A 431 13.62 9.17 -6.89
N CYS A 432 13.69 8.36 -5.84
CA CYS A 432 12.76 8.39 -4.72
C CYS A 432 13.37 7.68 -3.49
N GLU A 433 12.70 7.76 -2.35
CA GLU A 433 12.98 6.93 -1.17
C GLU A 433 12.15 5.64 -1.25
N ALA A 434 12.78 4.50 -0.99
CA ALA A 434 12.08 3.25 -0.70
C ALA A 434 11.62 3.30 0.77
N ALA A 435 10.53 4.02 0.98
CA ALA A 435 10.17 4.57 2.28
C ALA A 435 9.64 3.51 3.25
N GLY A 436 8.92 2.51 2.78
CA GLY A 436 8.51 1.39 3.61
C GLY A 436 7.85 0.26 2.86
N TRP A 437 7.52 -0.81 3.57
CA TRP A 437 6.85 -1.97 2.99
C TRP A 437 6.03 -2.72 4.05
N GLY A 438 5.08 -3.53 3.60
CA GLY A 438 4.15 -4.23 4.47
C GLY A 438 3.78 -5.59 3.93
N LEU A 439 3.74 -6.58 4.83
CA LEU A 439 3.29 -7.94 4.53
C LEU A 439 2.04 -8.30 5.32
N SER A 440 1.23 -9.19 4.78
CA SER A 440 0.25 -9.98 5.52
C SER A 440 0.02 -11.33 4.84
N ALA A 441 -0.75 -12.19 5.49
CA ALA A 441 -1.19 -13.45 4.92
C ALA A 441 -2.70 -13.61 5.14
N ASP A 442 -3.44 -14.03 4.12
CA ASP A 442 -4.90 -14.20 4.24
C ASP A 442 -5.27 -15.42 5.09
N ALA A 443 -4.49 -16.51 5.00
CA ALA A 443 -4.81 -17.81 5.61
C ALA A 443 -6.22 -18.33 5.24
N HIS A 444 -6.67 -18.03 4.02
CA HIS A 444 -8.04 -18.28 3.55
C HIS A 444 -8.14 -19.45 2.56
N HIS A 445 -7.49 -19.33 1.39
CA HIS A 445 -7.55 -20.32 0.32
C HIS A 445 -6.22 -20.40 -0.44
N VAL A 446 -5.95 -21.53 -1.10
CA VAL A 446 -4.69 -21.73 -1.83
C VAL A 446 -4.57 -20.83 -3.07
N ALA A 447 -5.68 -20.43 -3.68
CA ALA A 447 -5.69 -19.65 -4.92
C ALA A 447 -6.60 -18.41 -4.90
N ALA A 448 -7.63 -18.41 -4.07
CA ALA A 448 -8.60 -17.32 -4.02
C ALA A 448 -8.20 -16.37 -2.89
N PRO A 449 -8.28 -15.04 -3.09
CA PRO A 449 -8.06 -14.10 -2.00
C PRO A 449 -9.17 -14.22 -0.96
N ASP A 450 -8.93 -13.71 0.25
CA ASP A 450 -10.04 -13.47 1.17
C ASP A 450 -10.98 -12.38 0.58
N PRO A 451 -12.26 -12.69 0.32
CA PRO A 451 -13.20 -11.73 -0.26
C PRO A 451 -13.41 -10.46 0.58
N SER A 452 -13.11 -10.47 1.88
CA SER A 452 -13.18 -9.28 2.73
C SER A 452 -12.11 -8.24 2.38
N GLY A 453 -10.96 -8.69 1.85
CA GLY A 453 -9.80 -7.84 1.60
C GLY A 453 -9.03 -7.44 2.88
N ASP A 454 -9.33 -8.01 4.04
CA ASP A 454 -8.71 -7.61 5.32
C ASP A 454 -7.20 -7.85 5.36
N GLY A 455 -6.73 -8.95 4.77
CA GLY A 455 -5.32 -9.25 4.61
C GLY A 455 -4.63 -8.16 3.78
N ILE A 456 -5.17 -7.84 2.60
CA ILE A 456 -4.68 -6.75 1.75
C ILE A 456 -4.64 -5.42 2.53
N ALA A 457 -5.73 -5.08 3.22
CA ALA A 457 -5.83 -3.85 4.01
C ALA A 457 -4.78 -3.78 5.13
N LEU A 458 -4.45 -4.92 5.75
CA LEU A 458 -3.38 -5.01 6.74
C LEU A 458 -2.00 -4.74 6.13
N ALA A 459 -1.70 -5.29 4.95
CA ALA A 459 -0.43 -5.05 4.26
C ALA A 459 -0.27 -3.57 3.86
N LEU A 460 -1.33 -2.95 3.31
CA LEU A 460 -1.38 -1.52 2.98
C LEU A 460 -1.09 -0.65 4.21
N ARG A 461 -1.80 -0.88 5.33
CA ARG A 461 -1.59 -0.13 6.58
C ARG A 461 -0.18 -0.30 7.14
N ARG A 462 0.41 -1.50 7.01
CA ARG A 462 1.79 -1.78 7.44
C ARG A 462 2.79 -1.02 6.59
N ALA A 463 2.64 -1.01 5.27
CA ALA A 463 3.54 -0.29 4.37
C ALA A 463 3.52 1.22 4.61
N VAL A 464 2.33 1.82 4.75
CA VAL A 464 2.17 3.25 5.07
C VAL A 464 2.80 3.58 6.43
N ARG A 465 2.59 2.72 7.43
CA ARG A 465 3.17 2.91 8.77
C ARG A 465 4.69 2.77 8.76
N ASP A 466 5.23 1.76 8.07
CA ASP A 466 6.67 1.55 7.94
C ASP A 466 7.35 2.70 7.20
N ALA A 467 6.64 3.35 6.27
CA ALA A 467 7.07 4.59 5.65
C ALA A 467 7.12 5.79 6.61
N GLY A 468 6.56 5.68 7.82
CA GLY A 468 6.30 6.82 8.69
C GLY A 468 5.34 7.81 8.05
N GLY A 469 4.41 7.31 7.23
CA GLY A 469 3.38 8.09 6.56
C GLY A 469 1.99 7.86 7.14
N GLN A 470 1.03 8.59 6.59
CA GLN A 470 -0.39 8.40 6.80
C GLN A 470 -1.08 8.10 5.47
N VAL A 471 -2.29 7.55 5.55
CA VAL A 471 -3.13 7.30 4.37
C VAL A 471 -3.32 8.59 3.53
N ALA A 472 -3.40 9.74 4.19
CA ALA A 472 -3.51 11.05 3.55
C ALA A 472 -2.28 11.45 2.72
N ASP A 473 -1.11 10.85 2.94
CA ASP A 473 0.10 11.12 2.17
C ASP A 473 0.09 10.35 0.82
N VAL A 474 -0.82 9.38 0.63
CA VAL A 474 -0.88 8.53 -0.57
C VAL A 474 -1.50 9.28 -1.74
N VAL A 475 -0.72 9.46 -2.80
CA VAL A 475 -1.10 10.19 -4.03
C VAL A 475 -1.38 9.30 -5.23
N HIS A 476 -0.96 8.04 -5.19
CA HIS A 476 -1.24 7.07 -6.24
C HIS A 476 -1.07 5.63 -5.73
N VAL A 477 -1.84 4.71 -6.32
CA VAL A 477 -1.69 3.27 -6.12
C VAL A 477 -1.48 2.60 -7.48
N ASN A 478 -0.36 1.90 -7.61
CA ASN A 478 -0.18 0.87 -8.63
C ASN A 478 -0.76 -0.44 -8.09
N ALA A 479 -1.93 -0.79 -8.57
CA ALA A 479 -2.73 -1.91 -8.09
C ALA A 479 -2.17 -3.25 -8.57
N HIS A 480 -2.47 -4.30 -7.80
CA HIS A 480 -2.17 -5.66 -8.20
C HIS A 480 -3.11 -6.14 -9.32
N ALA A 481 -4.39 -5.76 -9.28
CA ALA A 481 -5.48 -6.06 -10.21
C ALA A 481 -5.09 -6.89 -11.43
N THR A 482 -5.33 -8.19 -11.31
CA THR A 482 -4.94 -9.19 -12.31
C THR A 482 -5.99 -9.39 -13.38
N ALA A 483 -7.08 -8.61 -13.37
CA ALA A 483 -8.27 -8.84 -14.18
C ALA A 483 -9.03 -10.11 -13.79
N THR A 484 -8.77 -10.63 -12.58
CA THR A 484 -9.58 -11.70 -11.99
C THR A 484 -10.75 -11.07 -11.20
N VAL A 485 -11.94 -11.67 -11.30
CA VAL A 485 -13.14 -11.12 -10.67
C VAL A 485 -12.95 -10.95 -9.15
N ASP A 486 -12.55 -12.03 -8.47
CA ASP A 486 -12.40 -12.03 -7.01
C ASP A 486 -11.21 -11.20 -6.53
N GLY A 487 -10.08 -11.24 -7.25
CA GLY A 487 -8.87 -10.49 -6.94
C GLY A 487 -9.09 -8.98 -6.98
N ASP A 488 -9.62 -8.50 -8.10
CA ASP A 488 -9.86 -7.08 -8.32
C ASP A 488 -10.92 -6.54 -7.34
N LEU A 489 -11.96 -7.32 -7.00
CA LEU A 489 -12.97 -6.94 -6.00
C LEU A 489 -12.37 -6.88 -4.58
N ALA A 490 -11.57 -7.86 -4.19
CA ALA A 490 -10.93 -7.89 -2.87
C ALA A 490 -9.96 -6.71 -2.70
N GLU A 491 -9.14 -6.42 -3.73
CA GLU A 491 -8.25 -5.26 -3.71
C GLU A 491 -9.03 -3.94 -3.66
N ALA A 492 -10.08 -3.78 -4.45
CA ALA A 492 -10.88 -2.56 -4.44
C ALA A 492 -11.55 -2.30 -3.09
N ARG A 493 -12.11 -3.34 -2.45
CA ARG A 493 -12.65 -3.24 -1.09
C ARG A 493 -11.58 -2.85 -0.07
N ALA A 494 -10.41 -3.47 -0.16
CA ALA A 494 -9.31 -3.18 0.76
C ALA A 494 -8.79 -1.74 0.59
N LEU A 495 -8.60 -1.29 -0.66
CA LEU A 495 -8.20 0.08 -0.97
C LEU A 495 -9.24 1.08 -0.47
N ARG A 496 -10.53 0.85 -0.74
CA ARG A 496 -11.60 1.72 -0.24
C ARG A 496 -11.66 1.73 1.29
N GLY A 497 -11.46 0.58 1.94
CA GLY A 497 -11.43 0.46 3.40
C GLY A 497 -10.22 1.13 4.05
N VAL A 498 -9.07 1.24 3.36
CA VAL A 498 -7.87 1.91 3.88
C VAL A 498 -7.83 3.39 3.53
N LEU A 499 -8.15 3.75 2.28
CA LEU A 499 -8.10 5.12 1.75
C LEU A 499 -9.36 5.93 2.08
N GLY A 500 -10.41 5.29 2.60
CA GLY A 500 -11.69 5.94 2.85
C GLY A 500 -12.26 6.55 1.57
N ARG A 501 -12.87 7.73 1.66
CA ARG A 501 -13.49 8.41 0.50
C ARG A 501 -12.49 9.18 -0.38
N GLN A 502 -11.18 9.04 -0.15
CA GLN A 502 -10.19 9.72 -0.96
C GLN A 502 -10.20 9.17 -2.40
N ASN A 503 -10.26 10.08 -3.38
CA ASN A 503 -10.11 9.72 -4.79
C ASN A 503 -8.62 9.73 -5.15
N VAL A 504 -7.93 8.69 -4.70
CA VAL A 504 -6.53 8.45 -5.08
C VAL A 504 -6.52 7.78 -6.45
N PRO A 505 -5.80 8.32 -7.46
CA PRO A 505 -5.73 7.69 -8.77
C PRO A 505 -5.09 6.30 -8.66
N VAL A 506 -5.75 5.29 -9.24
CA VAL A 506 -5.31 3.90 -9.28
C VAL A 506 -4.99 3.49 -10.71
N THR A 507 -3.88 2.80 -10.93
CA THR A 507 -3.55 2.20 -12.23
C THR A 507 -3.27 0.71 -12.08
N ALA A 508 -3.53 -0.07 -13.12
CA ALA A 508 -3.22 -1.49 -13.18
C ALA A 508 -2.44 -1.81 -14.46
N LEU A 509 -1.15 -2.10 -14.31
CA LEU A 509 -0.24 -2.25 -15.46
C LEU A 509 -0.36 -3.60 -16.18
N LYS A 510 -1.10 -4.55 -15.61
CA LYS A 510 -1.30 -5.89 -16.20
C LYS A 510 -2.13 -5.86 -17.48
N GLY A 511 -2.85 -4.78 -17.76
CA GLY A 511 -3.41 -4.51 -19.08
C GLY A 511 -2.33 -4.33 -20.15
N HIS A 512 -1.21 -3.69 -19.82
CA HIS A 512 -0.11 -3.47 -20.77
C HIS A 512 0.77 -4.71 -20.91
N LEU A 513 1.05 -5.38 -19.78
CA LEU A 513 2.14 -6.33 -19.67
C LEU A 513 1.67 -7.79 -19.62
N GLY A 514 0.39 -8.03 -19.31
CA GLY A 514 -0.01 -9.29 -18.67
C GLY A 514 0.56 -9.40 -17.24
N HIS A 515 0.34 -10.54 -16.61
CA HIS A 515 0.77 -10.84 -15.26
C HIS A 515 2.12 -11.56 -15.25
N LEU A 516 3.18 -10.79 -14.98
CA LEU A 516 4.58 -11.24 -14.93
C LEU A 516 4.95 -12.09 -13.70
N GLN A 517 3.96 -12.63 -12.99
CA GLN A 517 4.17 -13.58 -11.89
C GLN A 517 5.17 -13.04 -10.85
N GLY A 518 6.24 -13.78 -10.51
CA GLY A 518 7.25 -13.36 -9.54
C GLY A 518 8.03 -12.09 -9.94
N ALA A 519 8.03 -11.71 -11.21
CA ALA A 519 8.64 -10.47 -11.71
C ALA A 519 7.73 -9.25 -11.64
N ALA A 520 6.40 -9.44 -11.47
CA ALA A 520 5.42 -8.35 -11.53
C ALA A 520 5.76 -7.22 -10.55
N GLY A 521 5.98 -7.55 -9.27
CA GLY A 521 6.33 -6.56 -8.25
C GLY A 521 7.63 -5.78 -8.53
N GLY A 522 8.60 -6.36 -9.24
CA GLY A 522 9.82 -5.67 -9.66
C GLY A 522 9.56 -4.65 -10.78
N VAL A 523 8.83 -5.06 -11.82
CA VAL A 523 8.47 -4.19 -12.95
C VAL A 523 7.51 -3.08 -12.53
N GLU A 524 6.53 -3.41 -11.69
CA GLU A 524 5.56 -2.47 -11.13
C GLU A 524 6.22 -1.46 -10.18
N ALA A 525 7.27 -1.86 -9.45
CA ALA A 525 8.08 -0.93 -8.68
C ALA A 525 8.87 0.04 -9.57
N VAL A 526 9.48 -0.42 -10.68
CA VAL A 526 10.13 0.47 -11.66
C VAL A 526 9.14 1.51 -12.19
N ALA A 527 7.95 1.08 -12.60
CA ALA A 527 6.91 1.98 -13.08
C ALA A 527 6.41 2.97 -12.01
N ALA A 528 6.29 2.53 -10.75
CA ALA A 528 5.91 3.39 -9.63
C ALA A 528 6.99 4.44 -9.30
N VAL A 529 8.27 4.07 -9.41
CA VAL A 529 9.39 5.04 -9.28
C VAL A 529 9.33 6.07 -10.41
N LEU A 530 9.09 5.65 -11.65
CA LEU A 530 8.97 6.56 -12.80
C LEU A 530 7.73 7.44 -12.70
N THR A 531 6.63 6.93 -12.15
CA THR A 531 5.42 7.72 -11.83
C THR A 531 5.74 8.85 -10.85
N LEU A 532 6.51 8.56 -9.79
CA LEU A 532 6.97 9.59 -8.85
C LEU A 532 7.93 10.60 -9.51
N HIS A 533 8.88 10.10 -10.31
CA HIS A 533 9.93 10.91 -10.93
C HIS A 533 9.38 11.87 -11.98
N HIS A 534 8.55 11.36 -12.89
CA HIS A 534 7.92 12.14 -13.96
C HIS A 534 6.64 12.83 -13.52
N ARG A 535 6.09 12.47 -12.35
CA ARG A 535 4.83 12.98 -11.81
C ARG A 535 3.64 12.77 -12.75
N VAL A 536 3.59 11.59 -13.37
CA VAL A 536 2.52 11.19 -14.29
C VAL A 536 2.11 9.76 -13.95
N VAL A 537 0.81 9.51 -13.84
CA VAL A 537 0.20 8.20 -13.63
C VAL A 537 -0.21 7.64 -14.99
N PRO A 538 0.32 6.48 -15.43
CA PRO A 538 -0.12 5.85 -16.67
C PRO A 538 -1.56 5.35 -16.56
N ALA A 539 -2.25 5.27 -17.70
CA ALA A 539 -3.62 4.76 -17.75
C ALA A 539 -3.66 3.22 -17.61
N THR A 540 -4.79 2.70 -17.17
CA THR A 540 -5.12 1.28 -17.21
C THR A 540 -5.71 0.95 -18.56
N VAL A 541 -4.97 0.22 -19.40
CA VAL A 541 -5.49 -0.28 -20.69
C VAL A 541 -6.32 -1.54 -20.49
N GLY A 542 -7.23 -1.82 -21.43
CA GLY A 542 -8.19 -2.94 -21.33
C GLY A 542 -9.40 -2.65 -20.45
N CYS A 543 -9.43 -1.53 -19.72
CA CYS A 543 -10.58 -1.12 -18.91
C CYS A 543 -11.49 -0.15 -19.67
N GLY A 544 -12.43 -0.67 -20.45
CA GLY A 544 -13.43 0.14 -21.17
C GLY A 544 -14.44 0.77 -20.21
N GLU A 545 -15.28 -0.07 -19.59
CA GLU A 545 -16.22 0.29 -18.53
C GLU A 545 -15.73 -0.30 -17.20
N VAL A 546 -15.52 0.55 -16.19
CA VAL A 546 -15.20 0.11 -14.83
C VAL A 546 -16.43 -0.60 -14.28
N ASP A 547 -16.23 -1.75 -13.64
CA ASP A 547 -17.31 -2.47 -12.96
C ASP A 547 -17.94 -1.60 -11.87
N ASP A 548 -19.27 -1.58 -11.81
CA ASP A 548 -20.05 -0.82 -10.82
C ASP A 548 -19.70 -1.21 -9.36
N ALA A 549 -19.16 -2.41 -9.14
CA ALA A 549 -18.67 -2.86 -7.85
C ALA A 549 -17.26 -2.36 -7.48
N ILE A 550 -16.55 -1.73 -8.42
CA ILE A 550 -15.22 -1.14 -8.22
C ILE A 550 -15.37 0.36 -7.94
N ASP A 551 -15.53 0.69 -6.67
CA ASP A 551 -15.54 2.07 -6.19
C ASP A 551 -14.09 2.58 -6.02
N LEU A 552 -13.39 2.83 -7.13
CA LEU A 552 -12.04 3.41 -7.19
C LEU A 552 -11.92 4.42 -8.33
N ASP A 553 -11.01 5.40 -8.20
CA ASP A 553 -10.63 6.32 -9.29
C ASP A 553 -9.59 5.65 -10.20
N VAL A 554 -10.04 4.73 -11.05
CA VAL A 554 -9.19 4.06 -12.03
C VAL A 554 -8.81 5.04 -13.15
N VAL A 555 -7.51 5.26 -13.35
CA VAL A 555 -6.99 6.09 -14.44
C VAL A 555 -7.20 5.33 -15.75
N ARG A 556 -7.95 5.91 -16.69
CA ARG A 556 -8.29 5.33 -18.01
C ARG A 556 -8.09 6.36 -19.11
N GLY A 557 -7.86 5.88 -20.33
CA GLY A 557 -7.62 6.75 -21.49
C GLY A 557 -6.22 7.37 -21.42
N GLU A 558 -6.15 8.66 -21.11
CA GLU A 558 -4.89 9.40 -21.10
C GLU A 558 -4.17 9.33 -19.74
N PRO A 559 -2.83 9.36 -19.72
CA PRO A 559 -2.06 9.53 -18.48
C PRO A 559 -2.48 10.78 -17.70
N ARG A 560 -2.43 10.70 -16.36
CA ARG A 560 -2.89 11.77 -15.47
C ARG A 560 -1.73 12.35 -14.66
N ALA A 561 -1.69 13.67 -14.48
CA ALA A 561 -0.69 14.29 -13.61
C ALA A 561 -0.84 13.82 -12.15
N LEU A 562 0.29 13.54 -11.49
CA LEU A 562 0.33 13.16 -10.08
C LEU A 562 0.08 14.39 -9.19
N SER A 563 -0.82 14.25 -8.22
CA SER A 563 -1.17 15.30 -7.27
C SER A 563 0.04 15.81 -6.48
N ASP A 564 0.06 17.12 -6.20
CA ASP A 564 0.93 17.73 -5.18
C ASP A 564 0.43 17.48 -3.76
N GLY A 565 -0.78 16.94 -3.65
CA GLY A 565 -1.44 16.59 -2.41
C GLY A 565 -0.87 15.32 -1.76
N GLY A 566 0.44 15.26 -1.53
CA GLY A 566 1.11 14.15 -0.85
C GLY A 566 2.34 13.67 -1.62
N ASP A 567 3.01 12.65 -1.09
CA ASP A 567 4.31 12.20 -1.57
C ASP A 567 4.49 10.68 -1.62
N LEU A 568 3.49 9.88 -1.20
CA LEU A 568 3.56 8.42 -1.20
C LEU A 568 2.87 7.78 -2.40
N VAL A 569 3.56 6.82 -3.01
CA VAL A 569 2.99 5.88 -3.99
C VAL A 569 3.05 4.48 -3.42
N LEU A 570 1.95 3.74 -3.51
CA LEU A 570 1.88 2.33 -3.13
C LEU A 570 1.94 1.44 -4.37
N SER A 571 2.69 0.34 -4.30
CA SER A 571 2.72 -0.71 -5.32
C SER A 571 2.33 -2.03 -4.67
N ASN A 572 1.24 -2.62 -5.14
CA ASN A 572 0.58 -3.77 -4.53
C ASN A 572 0.91 -5.07 -5.28
N SER A 573 1.23 -6.13 -4.54
CA SER A 573 1.37 -7.48 -5.09
C SER A 573 0.73 -8.52 -4.19
N PHE A 574 -0.26 -9.27 -4.70
CA PHE A 574 -1.00 -10.27 -3.96
C PHE A 574 -0.89 -11.64 -4.65
N GLY A 575 -0.22 -12.59 -4.00
CA GLY A 575 0.09 -13.90 -4.56
C GLY A 575 -0.85 -15.00 -4.09
N PHE A 576 -0.92 -16.07 -4.87
CA PHE A 576 -1.53 -17.34 -4.45
C PHE A 576 -1.04 -17.78 -3.06
N GLY A 577 -1.89 -18.46 -2.32
CA GLY A 577 -1.68 -18.79 -0.91
C GLY A 577 -1.99 -17.62 0.05
N GLY A 578 -2.46 -16.49 -0.48
CA GLY A 578 -2.80 -15.31 0.29
C GLY A 578 -1.58 -14.48 0.70
N HIS A 579 -0.50 -14.49 -0.08
CA HIS A 579 0.70 -13.69 0.19
C HIS A 579 0.46 -12.24 -0.21
N ASN A 580 0.32 -11.32 0.75
CA ASN A 580 0.13 -9.91 0.43
C ASN A 580 1.39 -9.11 0.72
N ALA A 581 1.88 -8.37 -0.28
CA ALA A 581 3.00 -7.46 -0.14
C ALA A 581 2.68 -6.09 -0.75
N VAL A 582 3.03 -5.03 -0.03
CA VAL A 582 2.88 -3.64 -0.48
C VAL A 582 4.21 -2.92 -0.29
N LEU A 583 4.66 -2.23 -1.34
CA LEU A 583 5.80 -1.31 -1.29
C LEU A 583 5.28 0.13 -1.23
N ALA A 584 5.84 0.95 -0.35
CA ALA A 584 5.59 2.38 -0.25
C ALA A 584 6.85 3.16 -0.70
N LEU A 585 6.72 3.90 -1.78
CA LEU A 585 7.76 4.76 -2.34
C LEU A 585 7.43 6.21 -2.04
N ARG A 586 8.43 7.02 -1.68
CA ARG A 586 8.23 8.44 -1.33
C ARG A 586 9.03 9.35 -2.25
N ARG A 587 8.38 10.41 -2.75
CA ARG A 587 9.05 11.48 -3.50
C ARG A 587 10.15 12.12 -2.64
N VAL A 588 11.35 12.27 -3.19
CA VAL A 588 12.39 13.09 -2.56
C VAL A 588 12.20 14.56 -2.95
N ALA A 589 12.44 15.47 -2.00
CA ALA A 589 12.26 16.91 -2.18
C ALA A 589 13.36 17.55 -3.03
#